data_AF-A0AAV9P9D8-F1
#
_entry.id   AF-A0AAV9P9D8-F1
#
_cell.length_a   1.000
_cell.length_b   1.000
_cell.length_c   1.000
_cell.angle_alpha   90.00
_cell.angle_beta   90.00
_cell.angle_gamma   90.00
#
_symmetry.space_group_name_H-M   'P 1'
#
loop_
_entity.id
_entity.type
_entity.pdbx_description
1 polymer ?
#
loop_
_entity_poly.entity_id
_entity_poly.type
_entity_poly.pdbx_seq_one_letter_code
_entity_poly.pdbx_strand_id
1 'polypeptide(L)'
;MMYPPRSWSGRSLIRFNEILLISLQVLRTRECNPRTTNMDATDLDLDDIHAFAIQLGKDAGSMLQRAAEARFAGGPNASIEKDSAVDIVTQTDEDVEAFIKQEIFTRYPSHKFVGEESYSKGSSKEYLITDEPTWCIDPLDGTVNFTHLFPMFCVSIAFLLNGQPIIGIISAPLLHQFFSARAGHGAWLNQTQRLPLVRDPVPPMPKEAPNRCIFSCEWGKDRRDVQDGNLQRKVESFVNMATELGGRDGKGGMVHGVRSLGSATLDLAYCAMGAFDIWWEAGCWEWDVAAGICLLNEAGGLVTTANPPPTSSSTYADVAIPEAHLGGRLYLAIRPAGPSTDGEGERESGRQGQERVVREVWRRVRGLEYSRPGV
;
A
#
# COMPACT_ATOMS: atom_id res chain seq x y z
N MET A 1 -71.74 -0.91 17.97
CA MET A 1 -72.29 0.38 17.50
C MET A 1 -71.27 0.95 16.51
N MET A 2 -71.50 0.72 15.21
CA MET A 2 -70.69 1.24 14.10
C MET A 2 -71.12 2.66 13.74
N TYR A 3 -70.19 3.51 13.29
CA TYR A 3 -70.39 4.65 12.38
C TYR A 3 -68.98 5.20 11.96
N PRO A 4 -68.79 5.84 10.80
CA PRO A 4 -68.69 5.27 9.44
C PRO A 4 -67.37 5.69 8.73
N PRO A 5 -67.13 5.34 7.44
CA PRO A 5 -65.88 5.65 6.74
C PRO A 5 -65.92 7.02 6.05
N ARG A 6 -64.78 7.71 5.97
CA ARG A 6 -64.59 8.88 5.10
C ARG A 6 -63.82 8.49 3.84
N SER A 7 -64.54 8.46 2.72
CA SER A 7 -64.00 8.58 1.38
C SER A 7 -63.76 10.05 1.05
N TRP A 8 -62.62 10.41 0.47
CA TRP A 8 -62.55 11.45 -0.56
C TRP A 8 -61.44 11.12 -1.57
N SER A 9 -61.89 11.11 -2.82
CA SER A 9 -61.19 10.95 -4.08
C SER A 9 -60.40 12.20 -4.47
N GLY A 10 -59.25 12.02 -5.13
CA GLY A 10 -58.57 13.12 -5.82
C GLY A 10 -57.29 12.65 -6.51
N ARG A 11 -57.41 12.32 -7.79
CA ARG A 11 -56.29 11.93 -8.67
C ARG A 11 -55.33 13.11 -8.87
N SER A 12 -54.03 12.84 -8.86
CA SER A 12 -53.11 13.45 -9.82
C SER A 12 -51.98 12.46 -10.14
N LEU A 13 -51.99 11.97 -11.38
CA LEU A 13 -50.84 11.32 -11.99
C LEU A 13 -49.73 12.38 -12.11
N ILE A 14 -48.61 12.19 -11.42
CA ILE A 14 -47.34 12.81 -11.80
C ILE A 14 -46.41 11.71 -12.28
N ARG A 15 -45.85 11.98 -13.45
CA ARG A 15 -45.20 11.05 -14.36
C ARG A 15 -43.88 10.53 -13.80
N PHE A 16 -43.66 9.24 -14.02
CA PHE A 16 -42.35 8.60 -14.10
C PHE A 16 -41.48 9.35 -15.13
N ASN A 17 -40.63 10.29 -14.70
CA ASN A 17 -39.41 10.68 -15.44
C ASN A 17 -38.41 11.61 -14.70
N GLU A 18 -38.43 11.74 -13.37
CA GLU A 18 -37.49 12.62 -12.63
C GLU A 18 -36.64 11.92 -11.56
N ILE A 19 -36.33 10.63 -11.72
CA ILE A 19 -35.39 9.91 -10.82
C ILE A 19 -34.08 9.50 -11.53
N LEU A 20 -33.89 9.89 -12.79
CA LEU A 20 -32.67 9.57 -13.57
C LEU A 20 -31.70 10.73 -13.77
N LEU A 21 -31.82 11.83 -13.00
CA LEU A 21 -30.98 13.03 -13.15
C LEU A 21 -30.24 13.46 -11.87
N ILE A 22 -30.32 12.70 -10.78
CA ILE A 22 -29.62 13.01 -9.51
C ILE A 22 -28.32 12.19 -9.32
N SER A 23 -28.06 11.17 -10.16
CA SER A 23 -26.86 10.33 -10.06
C SER A 23 -25.66 10.76 -10.92
N LEU A 24 -25.68 11.94 -11.53
CA LEU A 24 -24.57 12.46 -12.36
C LEU A 24 -23.96 13.78 -11.85
N GLN A 25 -24.43 14.32 -10.72
CA GLN A 25 -24.01 15.61 -10.19
C GLN A 25 -23.15 15.55 -8.91
N VAL A 26 -22.80 14.35 -8.43
CA VAL A 26 -21.93 14.17 -7.24
C VAL A 26 -20.45 13.89 -7.62
N LEU A 27 -20.11 13.85 -8.92
CA LEU A 27 -18.73 13.63 -9.39
C LEU A 27 -17.99 14.90 -9.86
N ARG A 28 -18.48 16.10 -9.54
CA ARG A 28 -17.79 17.36 -9.86
C ARG A 28 -17.90 18.37 -8.75
N THR A 29 -17.12 18.20 -7.68
CA THR A 29 -16.59 19.28 -6.84
C THR A 29 -15.51 18.71 -5.91
N ARG A 30 -14.28 18.61 -6.43
CA ARG A 30 -13.07 18.82 -5.62
C ARG A 30 -12.55 20.19 -6.04
N GLU A 31 -12.83 21.21 -5.24
CA GLU A 31 -12.38 22.57 -5.50
C GLU A 31 -10.85 22.64 -5.33
N CYS A 32 -10.17 22.92 -6.44
CA CYS A 32 -8.75 23.25 -6.48
C CYS A 32 -8.60 24.71 -6.02
N ASN A 33 -7.76 24.95 -5.01
CA ASN A 33 -7.43 26.28 -4.52
C ASN A 33 -6.58 27.03 -5.58
N PRO A 34 -6.98 28.22 -6.07
CA PRO A 34 -6.29 28.86 -7.18
C PRO A 34 -5.24 29.84 -6.66
N ARG A 35 -3.99 29.36 -6.44
CA ARG A 35 -2.79 30.22 -6.44
C ARG A 35 -1.45 29.46 -6.37
N THR A 36 -1.17 28.65 -7.38
CA THR A 36 0.19 28.27 -7.83
C THR A 36 0.06 27.88 -9.29
N THR A 37 1.00 28.28 -10.14
CA THR A 37 1.09 27.81 -11.52
C THR A 37 1.44 26.32 -11.51
N ASN A 38 0.43 25.47 -11.34
CA ASN A 38 0.54 24.01 -11.37
C ASN A 38 0.43 23.53 -12.82
N MET A 39 1.35 22.68 -13.27
CA MET A 39 1.09 21.80 -14.41
C MET A 39 -0.05 20.87 -14.00
N ASP A 40 -1.22 21.04 -14.62
CA ASP A 40 -2.32 20.10 -14.45
C ASP A 40 -1.95 18.76 -15.09
N ALA A 41 -2.50 17.65 -14.56
CA ALA A 41 -2.31 16.29 -15.10
C ALA A 41 -2.70 16.15 -16.59
N THR A 42 -3.34 17.18 -17.17
CA THR A 42 -3.69 17.28 -18.59
C THR A 42 -2.51 17.56 -19.52
N ASP A 43 -1.37 18.03 -19.01
CA ASP A 43 -0.19 18.37 -19.82
C ASP A 43 0.83 17.22 -19.91
N LEU A 44 0.68 16.16 -19.11
CA LEU A 44 1.56 14.99 -19.13
C LEU A 44 0.90 13.83 -19.87
N ASP A 45 1.65 13.19 -20.76
CA ASP A 45 1.23 11.94 -21.40
C ASP A 45 1.40 10.76 -20.43
N LEU A 46 0.39 10.53 -19.59
CA LEU A 46 0.40 9.45 -18.60
C LEU A 46 0.39 8.06 -19.23
N ASP A 47 -0.06 7.92 -20.49
CA ASP A 47 -0.01 6.63 -21.20
C ASP A 47 1.44 6.31 -21.60
N ASP A 48 2.16 7.29 -22.15
CA ASP A 48 3.58 7.20 -22.48
C ASP A 48 4.45 6.99 -21.23
N ILE A 49 4.21 7.74 -20.15
CA ILE A 49 4.93 7.57 -18.88
C ILE A 49 4.71 6.15 -18.31
N HIS A 50 3.48 5.64 -18.35
CA HIS A 50 3.18 4.29 -17.86
C HIS A 50 3.83 3.21 -18.73
N ALA A 51 3.77 3.34 -20.06
CA ALA A 51 4.44 2.41 -20.98
C ALA A 51 5.96 2.41 -20.77
N PHE A 52 6.56 3.59 -20.60
CA PHE A 52 7.98 3.74 -20.25
C PHE A 52 8.30 3.08 -18.90
N ALA A 53 7.50 3.33 -17.86
CA ALA A 53 7.72 2.74 -16.53
C ALA A 53 7.64 1.20 -16.57
N ILE A 54 6.73 0.64 -17.37
CA ILE A 54 6.65 -0.82 -17.58
C ILE A 54 7.95 -1.35 -18.18
N GLN A 55 8.46 -0.72 -19.24
CA GLN A 55 9.69 -1.16 -19.88
C GLN A 55 10.88 -1.02 -18.94
N LEU A 56 10.98 0.12 -18.24
CA LEU A 56 12.02 0.39 -17.25
C LEU A 56 12.05 -0.66 -16.13
N GLY A 57 10.89 -1.03 -15.59
CA GLY A 57 10.78 -2.07 -14.58
C GLY A 57 11.20 -3.45 -15.07
N LYS A 58 10.92 -3.80 -16.34
CA LYS A 58 11.37 -5.07 -16.94
C LYS A 58 12.88 -5.11 -17.11
N ASP A 59 13.47 -4.01 -17.56
CA ASP A 59 14.91 -3.92 -17.79
C ASP A 59 15.68 -3.95 -16.47
N ALA A 60 15.22 -3.19 -15.47
CA ALA A 60 15.77 -3.21 -14.11
C ALA A 60 15.59 -4.59 -13.44
N GLY A 61 14.41 -5.20 -13.55
CA GLY A 61 14.17 -6.56 -13.07
C GLY A 61 15.09 -7.60 -13.72
N SER A 62 15.40 -7.43 -15.01
CA SER A 62 16.36 -8.29 -15.72
C SER A 62 17.80 -8.10 -15.25
N MET A 63 18.15 -6.92 -14.71
CA MET A 63 19.45 -6.71 -14.04
C MET A 63 19.52 -7.50 -12.72
N LEU A 64 18.48 -7.40 -11.88
CA LEU A 64 18.40 -8.18 -10.64
C LEU A 64 18.43 -9.69 -10.88
N GLN A 65 17.68 -10.17 -11.89
CA GLN A 65 17.69 -11.58 -12.29
C GLN A 65 19.11 -12.06 -12.61
N ARG A 66 19.83 -11.34 -13.49
CA ARG A 66 21.19 -11.69 -13.90
C ARG A 66 22.16 -11.67 -12.72
N ALA A 67 22.01 -10.70 -11.81
CA ALA A 67 22.84 -10.62 -10.61
C ALA A 67 22.60 -11.81 -9.66
N ALA A 68 21.34 -12.22 -9.47
CA ALA A 68 21.01 -13.42 -8.69
C ALA A 68 21.53 -14.71 -9.36
N GLU A 69 21.36 -14.85 -10.68
CA GLU A 69 21.86 -15.99 -11.46
C GLU A 69 23.37 -16.14 -11.41
N ALA A 70 24.11 -15.04 -11.50
CA ALA A 70 25.57 -15.05 -11.36
C ALA A 70 26.00 -15.59 -9.99
N ARG A 71 25.23 -15.31 -8.93
CA ARG A 71 25.48 -15.82 -7.58
C ARG A 71 25.09 -17.30 -7.43
N PHE A 72 24.00 -17.75 -8.07
CA PHE A 72 23.68 -19.19 -8.15
C PHE A 72 24.80 -20.00 -8.79
N ALA A 73 25.48 -19.42 -9.78
CA ALA A 73 26.62 -20.03 -10.47
C ALA A 73 27.94 -20.01 -9.65
N GLY A 74 27.92 -19.57 -8.39
CA GLY A 74 29.11 -19.50 -7.53
C GLY A 74 29.99 -18.27 -7.76
N GLY A 75 29.44 -17.21 -8.37
CA GLY A 75 30.11 -15.92 -8.48
C GLY A 75 30.39 -15.27 -7.11
N PRO A 76 31.31 -14.28 -7.05
CA PRO A 76 31.71 -13.65 -5.79
C PRO A 76 30.52 -12.94 -5.10
N ASN A 77 30.46 -13.06 -3.77
CA ASN A 77 29.57 -12.23 -2.95
C ASN A 77 30.17 -10.83 -2.83
N ALA A 78 29.56 -9.84 -3.49
CA ALA A 78 29.95 -8.43 -3.40
C ALA A 78 29.00 -7.65 -2.46
N SER A 79 28.79 -8.15 -1.25
CA SER A 79 28.01 -7.46 -0.21
C SER A 79 28.92 -6.56 0.63
N ILE A 80 28.54 -5.29 0.81
CA ILE A 80 29.20 -4.34 1.71
C ILE A 80 28.22 -4.06 2.88
N GLU A 81 28.68 -4.17 4.12
CA GLU A 81 27.89 -3.82 5.32
C GLU A 81 27.78 -2.29 5.46
N LYS A 82 26.55 -1.77 5.63
CA LYS A 82 26.24 -0.39 6.08
C LYS A 82 26.03 -0.36 7.61
N ASP A 83 25.58 0.78 8.16
CA ASP A 83 25.48 1.23 9.57
C ASP A 83 24.96 0.23 10.65
N SER A 84 24.54 -0.97 10.29
CA SER A 84 24.31 -2.10 11.20
C SER A 84 24.57 -3.43 10.48
N ALA A 85 24.96 -4.49 11.20
CA ALA A 85 25.27 -5.82 10.61
C ALA A 85 24.11 -6.50 9.82
N VAL A 86 22.95 -5.84 9.72
CA VAL A 86 21.75 -6.29 8.97
C VAL A 86 21.39 -5.36 7.80
N ASP A 87 22.13 -4.25 7.63
CA ASP A 87 21.97 -3.29 6.53
C ASP A 87 23.08 -3.62 5.52
N ILE A 88 22.75 -4.34 4.46
CA ILE A 88 23.69 -4.82 3.45
C ILE A 88 23.29 -4.17 2.15
N VAL A 89 24.21 -3.48 1.50
CA VAL A 89 24.01 -2.98 0.14
C VAL A 89 24.95 -3.69 -0.81
N THR A 90 24.43 -4.03 -1.97
CA THR A 90 25.21 -4.70 -3.02
C THR A 90 25.52 -3.70 -4.12
N GLN A 91 26.59 -3.94 -4.88
CA GLN A 91 26.87 -3.19 -6.11
C GLN A 91 25.65 -3.17 -7.06
N THR A 92 24.81 -4.22 -6.99
CA THR A 92 23.57 -4.34 -7.76
C THR A 92 22.60 -3.20 -7.50
N ASP A 93 22.41 -2.79 -6.24
CA ASP A 93 21.52 -1.70 -5.86
C ASP A 93 21.93 -0.39 -6.55
N GLU A 94 23.23 -0.07 -6.49
CA GLU A 94 23.80 1.13 -7.11
C GLU A 94 23.70 1.09 -8.64
N ASP A 95 24.01 -0.06 -9.24
CA ASP A 95 23.99 -0.23 -10.70
C ASP A 95 22.57 -0.12 -11.26
N VAL A 96 21.58 -0.71 -10.58
CA VAL A 96 20.17 -0.64 -10.97
C VAL A 96 19.63 0.78 -10.79
N GLU A 97 19.93 1.46 -9.67
CA GLU A 97 19.50 2.84 -9.49
C GLU A 97 20.11 3.77 -10.54
N ALA A 98 21.41 3.63 -10.82
CA ALA A 98 22.11 4.43 -11.82
C ALA A 98 21.50 4.26 -13.22
N PHE A 99 21.19 3.01 -13.61
CA PHE A 99 20.49 2.70 -14.85
C PHE A 99 19.12 3.37 -14.90
N ILE A 100 18.28 3.17 -13.88
CA ILE A 100 16.93 3.73 -13.82
C ILE A 100 16.97 5.26 -13.93
N LYS A 101 17.86 5.89 -13.16
CA LYS A 101 18.05 7.33 -13.11
C LYS A 101 18.48 7.89 -14.47
N GLN A 102 19.42 7.23 -15.15
CA GLN A 102 19.89 7.64 -16.47
C GLN A 102 18.77 7.58 -17.52
N GLU A 103 18.01 6.50 -17.57
CA GLU A 103 16.90 6.34 -18.51
C GLU A 103 15.81 7.40 -18.27
N ILE A 104 15.46 7.65 -17.00
CA ILE A 104 14.50 8.69 -16.62
C ILE A 104 14.96 10.06 -17.08
N PHE A 105 16.19 10.48 -16.77
CA PHE A 105 16.67 11.82 -17.16
C PHE A 105 16.91 11.96 -18.66
N THR A 106 17.13 10.86 -19.37
CA THR A 106 17.21 10.87 -20.83
C THR A 106 15.84 11.13 -21.45
N ARG A 107 14.79 10.48 -20.94
CA ARG A 107 13.43 10.61 -21.49
C ARG A 107 12.65 11.82 -20.96
N TYR A 108 12.85 12.15 -19.69
CA TYR A 108 12.16 13.20 -18.93
C TYR A 108 13.14 14.07 -18.12
N PRO A 109 13.95 14.92 -18.79
CA PRO A 109 14.99 15.72 -18.12
C PRO A 109 14.50 16.67 -17.03
N SER A 110 13.22 17.07 -17.07
CA SER A 110 12.61 17.98 -16.08
C SER A 110 12.01 17.27 -14.86
N HIS A 111 11.85 15.94 -14.88
CA HIS A 111 11.25 15.24 -13.74
C HIS A 111 12.25 15.14 -12.58
N LYS A 112 11.75 15.09 -11.35
CA LYS A 112 12.56 14.84 -10.15
C LYS A 112 12.78 13.35 -9.93
N PHE A 113 13.77 13.03 -9.10
CA PHE A 113 14.16 11.68 -8.77
C PHE A 113 14.45 11.56 -7.28
N VAL A 114 13.84 10.57 -6.63
CA VAL A 114 14.08 10.15 -5.26
C VAL A 114 14.37 8.65 -5.29
N GLY A 115 15.61 8.25 -5.05
CA GLY A 115 16.02 6.85 -4.99
C GLY A 115 16.68 6.56 -3.65
N GLU A 116 16.51 5.34 -3.14
CA GLU A 116 17.08 4.91 -1.85
C GLU A 116 18.59 5.17 -1.75
N GLU A 117 19.36 4.80 -2.77
CA GLU A 117 20.83 4.86 -2.73
C GLU A 117 21.33 6.30 -2.90
N SER A 118 20.69 7.08 -3.79
CA SER A 118 20.93 8.52 -3.91
C SER A 118 20.61 9.25 -2.60
N TYR A 119 19.52 8.88 -1.93
CA TYR A 119 19.09 9.49 -0.68
C TYR A 119 20.01 9.11 0.49
N SER A 120 20.38 7.84 0.58
CA SER A 120 21.25 7.32 1.65
C SER A 120 22.66 7.89 1.61
N LYS A 121 23.14 8.35 0.45
CA LYS A 121 24.39 9.10 0.29
C LYS A 121 24.28 10.56 0.71
N GLY A 122 23.07 11.09 0.84
CA GLY A 122 22.80 12.44 1.31
C GLY A 122 22.92 12.59 2.82
N SER A 123 23.20 13.81 3.29
CA SER A 123 23.24 14.13 4.73
C SER A 123 21.89 14.55 5.31
N SER A 124 20.92 14.90 4.45
CA SER A 124 19.58 15.31 4.87
C SER A 124 18.68 14.09 5.14
N LYS A 125 17.84 14.21 6.17
CA LYS A 125 16.75 13.25 6.44
C LYS A 125 15.37 13.80 6.08
N GLU A 126 15.30 14.89 5.31
CA GLU A 126 14.06 15.56 4.94
C GLU A 126 13.25 14.77 3.92
N TYR A 127 11.94 14.94 3.96
CA TYR A 127 11.03 14.43 2.93
C TYR A 127 11.16 15.26 1.65
N LEU A 128 11.41 14.59 0.51
CA LEU A 128 11.82 15.24 -0.74
C LEU A 128 10.74 15.27 -1.82
N ILE A 129 9.62 14.58 -1.63
CA ILE A 129 8.54 14.54 -2.62
C ILE A 129 7.74 15.85 -2.51
N THR A 130 7.62 16.55 -3.63
CA THR A 130 6.88 17.81 -3.77
C THR A 130 5.69 17.62 -4.72
N ASP A 131 5.07 18.72 -5.14
CA ASP A 131 4.02 18.68 -6.16
C ASP A 131 4.56 18.41 -7.58
N GLU A 132 5.87 18.56 -7.79
CA GLU A 132 6.51 18.34 -9.10
C GLU A 132 6.50 16.84 -9.50
N PRO A 133 6.43 16.53 -10.82
CA PRO A 133 6.57 15.18 -11.34
C PRO A 133 7.83 14.49 -10.80
N THR A 134 7.66 13.44 -10.00
CA THR A 134 8.74 12.81 -9.25
C THR A 134 8.73 11.30 -9.43
N TRP A 135 9.88 10.73 -9.77
CA TRP A 135 10.10 9.28 -9.75
C TRP A 135 10.64 8.87 -8.39
N CYS A 136 9.95 7.95 -7.70
CA CYS A 136 10.38 7.39 -6.41
C CYS A 136 10.71 5.91 -6.58
N ILE A 137 11.97 5.55 -6.30
CA ILE A 137 12.57 4.29 -6.74
C ILE A 137 13.21 3.56 -5.57
N ASP A 138 12.90 2.28 -5.44
CA ASP A 138 13.74 1.32 -4.73
C ASP A 138 14.37 0.38 -5.77
N PRO A 139 15.69 0.44 -6.00
CA PRO A 139 16.35 -0.41 -6.99
C PRO A 139 16.33 -1.89 -6.60
N LEU A 140 16.22 -2.21 -5.31
CA LEU A 140 16.23 -3.56 -4.76
C LEU A 140 15.58 -3.59 -3.36
N ASP A 141 14.26 -3.63 -3.32
CA ASP A 141 13.55 -3.88 -2.06
C ASP A 141 13.75 -5.34 -1.66
N GLY A 142 14.06 -5.55 -0.39
CA GLY A 142 14.46 -6.85 0.16
C GLY A 142 15.94 -7.17 -0.04
N THR A 143 16.85 -6.22 0.15
CA THR A 143 18.31 -6.43 0.00
C THR A 143 18.87 -7.55 0.86
N VAL A 144 18.31 -7.78 2.06
CA VAL A 144 18.65 -8.94 2.91
C VAL A 144 18.22 -10.25 2.23
N ASN A 145 17.01 -10.28 1.67
CA ASN A 145 16.52 -11.44 0.91
C ASN A 145 17.41 -11.71 -0.30
N PHE A 146 17.78 -10.67 -1.04
CA PHE A 146 18.71 -10.79 -2.16
C PHE A 146 20.05 -11.36 -1.69
N THR A 147 20.64 -10.81 -0.62
CA THR A 147 21.90 -11.31 -0.03
C THR A 147 21.83 -12.79 0.32
N HIS A 148 20.70 -13.28 0.81
CA HIS A 148 20.50 -14.69 1.13
C HIS A 148 19.92 -15.53 -0.02
N LEU A 149 19.67 -14.91 -1.19
CA LEU A 149 18.99 -15.52 -2.32
C LEU A 149 17.61 -16.10 -1.97
N PHE A 150 16.95 -15.52 -0.96
CA PHE A 150 15.53 -15.74 -0.71
C PHE A 150 14.73 -15.01 -1.79
N PRO A 151 13.79 -15.64 -2.51
CA PRO A 151 13.27 -15.11 -3.78
C PRO A 151 12.29 -13.93 -3.65
N MET A 152 12.09 -13.39 -2.44
CA MET A 152 11.19 -12.28 -2.17
C MET A 152 11.94 -10.93 -2.22
N PHE A 153 12.45 -10.57 -3.38
CA PHE A 153 13.03 -9.25 -3.64
C PHE A 153 12.54 -8.69 -4.97
N CYS A 154 12.53 -7.37 -5.12
CA CYS A 154 11.98 -6.73 -6.31
C CYS A 154 12.57 -5.34 -6.59
N VAL A 155 12.35 -4.84 -7.79
CA VAL A 155 12.49 -3.41 -8.10
C VAL A 155 11.15 -2.72 -7.84
N SER A 156 11.15 -1.59 -7.14
CA SER A 156 9.99 -0.70 -6.94
C SER A 156 10.17 0.58 -7.76
N ILE A 157 9.20 0.92 -8.61
CA ILE A 157 9.19 2.17 -9.37
C ILE A 157 7.83 2.82 -9.23
N ALA A 158 7.79 4.01 -8.64
CA ALA A 158 6.60 4.85 -8.60
C ALA A 158 6.82 6.15 -9.36
N PHE A 159 5.79 6.61 -10.05
CA PHE A 159 5.72 7.98 -10.56
C PHE A 159 4.63 8.73 -9.80
N LEU A 160 5.02 9.88 -9.26
CA LEU A 160 4.22 10.74 -8.42
C LEU A 160 3.92 12.06 -9.11
N LEU A 161 2.69 12.53 -8.90
CA LEU A 161 2.23 13.84 -9.33
C LEU A 161 1.43 14.46 -8.18
N ASN A 162 1.72 15.73 -7.84
CA ASN A 162 1.10 16.41 -6.68
C ASN A 162 1.28 15.61 -5.37
N GLY A 163 2.47 15.04 -5.18
CA GLY A 163 2.79 14.19 -4.02
C GLY A 163 2.08 12.83 -3.97
N GLN A 164 1.27 12.46 -4.97
CA GLN A 164 0.49 11.23 -4.98
C GLN A 164 1.07 10.20 -5.96
N PRO A 165 1.24 8.92 -5.57
CA PRO A 165 1.68 7.87 -6.48
C PRO A 165 0.55 7.49 -7.45
N ILE A 166 0.71 7.85 -8.72
CA ILE A 166 -0.30 7.63 -9.77
C ILE A 166 0.06 6.52 -10.76
N ILE A 167 1.33 6.10 -10.79
CA ILE A 167 1.79 4.90 -11.51
C ILE A 167 2.70 4.12 -10.56
N GLY A 168 2.52 2.80 -10.49
CA GLY A 168 3.35 1.90 -9.69
C GLY A 168 3.72 0.65 -10.47
N ILE A 169 5.00 0.31 -10.49
CA ILE A 169 5.58 -0.88 -11.11
C ILE A 169 6.40 -1.62 -10.05
N ILE A 170 6.18 -2.93 -9.93
CA ILE A 170 6.95 -3.81 -9.05
C ILE A 170 7.40 -5.02 -9.87
N SER A 171 8.72 -5.22 -9.97
CA SER A 171 9.29 -6.34 -10.73
C SER A 171 10.01 -7.30 -9.79
N ALA A 172 9.44 -8.49 -9.58
CA ALA A 172 9.98 -9.57 -8.76
C ALA A 172 10.47 -10.73 -9.65
N PRO A 173 11.71 -10.65 -10.16
CA PRO A 173 12.10 -11.44 -11.32
C PRO A 173 12.23 -12.95 -11.04
N LEU A 174 12.73 -13.34 -9.86
CA LEU A 174 12.83 -14.77 -9.48
C LEU A 174 11.47 -15.43 -9.29
N LEU A 175 10.42 -14.66 -9.02
CA LEU A 175 9.05 -15.15 -8.89
C LEU A 175 8.30 -15.13 -10.22
N HIS A 176 8.89 -14.55 -11.27
CA HIS A 176 8.21 -14.23 -12.53
C HIS A 176 6.91 -13.45 -12.31
N GLN A 177 6.96 -12.50 -11.38
CA GLN A 177 5.83 -11.62 -11.07
C GLN A 177 6.20 -10.17 -11.39
N PHE A 178 5.34 -9.54 -12.18
CA PHE A 178 5.45 -8.15 -12.58
C PHE A 178 4.11 -7.46 -12.31
N PHE A 179 4.07 -6.59 -11.32
CA PHE A 179 2.89 -5.83 -10.96
C PHE A 179 2.93 -4.45 -11.59
N SER A 180 1.79 -3.98 -12.11
CA SER A 180 1.66 -2.64 -12.68
C SER A 180 0.30 -2.04 -12.37
N ALA A 181 0.26 -0.76 -12.02
CA ALA A 181 -0.97 0.00 -11.87
C ALA A 181 -0.79 1.43 -12.38
N ARG A 182 -1.91 2.00 -12.82
CA ARG A 182 -2.04 3.44 -13.09
C ARG A 182 -3.38 3.92 -12.58
N ALA A 183 -3.39 5.09 -11.95
CA ALA A 183 -4.57 5.77 -11.43
C ALA A 183 -5.75 5.75 -12.43
N GLY A 184 -6.86 5.11 -12.07
CA GLY A 184 -8.07 4.98 -12.90
C GLY A 184 -8.06 3.83 -13.92
N HIS A 185 -7.00 3.02 -14.00
CA HIS A 185 -6.83 1.95 -14.99
C HIS A 185 -6.68 0.55 -14.38
N GLY A 186 -6.79 0.44 -13.06
CA GLY A 186 -6.70 -0.81 -12.32
C GLY A 186 -5.27 -1.31 -12.13
N ALA A 187 -5.17 -2.35 -11.31
CA ALA A 187 -3.92 -3.05 -11.00
C ALA A 187 -3.85 -4.41 -11.71
N TRP A 188 -2.64 -4.79 -12.13
CA TRP A 188 -2.40 -5.95 -12.97
C TRP A 188 -1.17 -6.73 -12.52
N LEU A 189 -1.26 -8.06 -12.54
CA LEU A 189 -0.16 -9.00 -12.42
C LEU A 189 0.16 -9.54 -13.82
N ASN A 190 1.45 -9.52 -14.17
CA ASN A 190 2.00 -9.94 -15.45
C ASN A 190 1.29 -9.30 -16.64
N GLN A 191 0.82 -8.06 -16.47
CA GLN A 191 0.08 -7.23 -17.43
C GLN A 191 -1.27 -7.80 -17.91
N THR A 192 -1.57 -9.07 -17.65
CA THR A 192 -2.76 -9.76 -18.18
C THR A 192 -3.78 -10.09 -17.10
N GLN A 193 -3.34 -10.34 -15.87
CA GLN A 193 -4.21 -10.75 -14.78
C GLN A 193 -4.59 -9.54 -13.93
N ARG A 194 -5.84 -9.08 -14.02
CA ARG A 194 -6.32 -7.98 -13.18
C ARG A 194 -6.42 -8.39 -11.71
N LEU A 195 -6.11 -7.46 -10.82
CA LEU A 195 -6.20 -7.61 -9.36
C LEU A 195 -7.49 -6.99 -8.78
N PRO A 196 -7.98 -7.48 -7.63
CA PRO A 196 -7.49 -8.65 -6.89
C PRO A 196 -7.71 -9.96 -7.67
N LEU A 197 -7.01 -11.03 -7.29
CA LEU A 197 -7.11 -12.32 -7.99
C LEU A 197 -8.50 -12.95 -7.85
N VAL A 198 -9.05 -12.94 -6.63
CA VAL A 198 -10.43 -13.36 -6.39
C VAL A 198 -11.33 -12.16 -6.64
N ARG A 199 -12.05 -12.23 -7.76
CA ARG A 199 -12.94 -11.19 -8.25
C ARG A 199 -14.21 -11.81 -8.82
N ASP A 200 -15.25 -10.99 -8.92
CA ASP A 200 -16.55 -11.34 -9.50
C ASP A 200 -17.34 -12.42 -8.71
N PRO A 201 -17.76 -12.11 -7.46
CA PRO A 201 -17.53 -10.86 -6.75
C PRO A 201 -16.20 -10.84 -5.98
N VAL A 202 -15.68 -9.64 -5.71
CA VAL A 202 -14.59 -9.47 -4.74
C VAL A 202 -15.11 -9.90 -3.36
N PRO A 203 -14.40 -10.77 -2.61
CA PRO A 203 -14.86 -11.21 -1.31
C PRO A 203 -14.98 -10.05 -0.31
N PRO A 204 -16.01 -10.00 0.55
CA PRO A 204 -16.05 -9.03 1.64
C PRO A 204 -14.95 -9.30 2.67
N MET A 205 -14.73 -8.33 3.56
CA MET A 205 -13.92 -8.59 4.76
C MET A 205 -14.69 -9.52 5.72
N PRO A 206 -14.02 -10.43 6.44
CA PRO A 206 -14.68 -11.26 7.46
C PRO A 206 -15.45 -10.39 8.47
N LYS A 207 -16.64 -10.84 8.88
CA LYS A 207 -17.45 -10.11 9.86
C LYS A 207 -16.73 -10.01 11.20
N GLU A 208 -16.02 -11.07 11.60
CA GLU A 208 -15.26 -11.16 12.84
C GLU A 208 -13.80 -10.71 12.70
N ALA A 209 -13.42 -10.05 11.59
CA ALA A 209 -12.06 -9.58 11.36
C ALA A 209 -11.49 -8.83 12.59
N PRO A 210 -10.19 -8.99 12.92
CA PRO A 210 -9.17 -9.71 12.16
C PRO A 210 -9.22 -11.23 12.31
N ASN A 211 -10.22 -11.79 13.01
CA ASN A 211 -10.43 -13.24 12.97
C ASN A 211 -10.62 -13.69 11.53
N ARG A 212 -9.97 -14.81 11.17
CA ARG A 212 -9.94 -15.40 9.83
C ARG A 212 -9.13 -14.66 8.77
N CYS A 213 -8.53 -13.53 9.11
CA CYS A 213 -7.63 -12.81 8.22
C CYS A 213 -6.22 -13.45 8.18
N ILE A 214 -5.50 -13.26 7.08
CA ILE A 214 -4.05 -13.41 7.00
C ILE A 214 -3.41 -12.05 7.24
N PHE A 215 -2.50 -11.99 8.21
CA PHE A 215 -1.77 -10.78 8.59
C PHE A 215 -0.33 -10.86 8.09
N SER A 216 0.14 -9.82 7.42
CA SER A 216 1.56 -9.66 7.06
C SER A 216 2.20 -8.54 7.87
N CYS A 217 3.44 -8.75 8.27
CA CYS A 217 4.24 -7.80 9.05
C CYS A 217 5.73 -8.05 8.89
N GLU A 218 6.52 -7.03 9.16
CA GLU A 218 7.98 -7.10 9.12
C GLU A 218 8.62 -6.64 10.42
N TRP A 219 9.68 -7.34 10.81
CA TRP A 219 10.45 -7.06 12.03
C TRP A 219 11.20 -5.71 11.94
N GLY A 220 11.42 -5.22 10.72
CA GLY A 220 12.20 -4.01 10.44
C GLY A 220 13.69 -4.18 10.73
N LYS A 221 14.44 -3.07 10.66
CA LYS A 221 15.91 -3.06 10.86
C LYS A 221 16.38 -2.72 12.27
N ASP A 222 15.49 -2.25 13.14
CA ASP A 222 15.87 -1.92 14.51
C ASP A 222 16.28 -3.20 15.27
N ARG A 223 17.47 -3.18 15.87
CA ARG A 223 18.01 -4.27 16.70
C ARG A 223 18.36 -3.80 18.11
N ARG A 224 18.00 -2.58 18.47
CA ARG A 224 18.30 -2.03 19.79
C ARG A 224 17.37 -2.67 20.81
N ASP A 225 17.96 -3.25 21.86
CA ASP A 225 17.22 -3.77 23.00
C ASP A 225 16.86 -2.63 23.96
N VAL A 226 15.86 -1.84 23.54
CA VAL A 226 15.33 -0.70 24.31
C VAL A 226 13.95 -1.08 24.82
N GLN A 227 13.78 -1.00 26.15
CA GLN A 227 12.49 -1.20 26.78
C GLN A 227 11.45 -0.24 26.19
N ASP A 228 10.31 -0.78 25.77
CA ASP A 228 9.23 -0.04 25.10
C ASP A 228 9.65 0.69 23.81
N GLY A 229 10.79 0.30 23.21
CA GLY A 229 11.21 0.76 21.89
C GLY A 229 10.37 0.14 20.76
N ASN A 230 10.54 0.65 19.53
CA ASN A 230 9.78 0.22 18.36
C ASN A 230 9.83 -1.30 18.12
N LEU A 231 10.98 -1.94 18.31
CA LEU A 231 11.10 -3.40 18.15
C LEU A 231 10.19 -4.14 19.14
N GLN A 232 10.23 -3.79 20.43
CA GLN A 232 9.39 -4.43 21.44
C GLN A 232 7.90 -4.18 21.17
N ARG A 233 7.52 -2.94 20.83
CA ARG A 233 6.13 -2.58 20.49
C ARG A 233 5.62 -3.31 19.24
N LYS A 234 6.47 -3.50 18.22
CA LYS A 234 6.16 -4.33 17.04
C LYS A 234 5.88 -5.77 17.44
N VAL A 235 6.80 -6.40 18.19
CA VAL A 235 6.66 -7.80 18.63
C VAL A 235 5.39 -7.99 19.46
N GLU A 236 5.09 -7.09 20.39
CA GLU A 236 3.86 -7.13 21.17
C GLU A 236 2.63 -7.03 20.26
N SER A 237 2.65 -6.14 19.27
CA SER A 237 1.58 -6.00 18.28
C SER A 237 1.37 -7.29 17.47
N PHE A 238 2.45 -7.97 17.07
CA PHE A 238 2.38 -9.24 16.35
C PHE A 238 1.74 -10.33 17.22
N VAL A 239 2.12 -10.41 18.49
CA VAL A 239 1.52 -11.34 19.46
C VAL A 239 0.04 -11.03 19.66
N ASN A 240 -0.33 -9.75 19.80
CA ASN A 240 -1.73 -9.33 19.95
C ASN A 240 -2.58 -9.61 18.71
N MET A 241 -1.99 -9.57 17.52
CA MET A 241 -2.67 -9.94 16.27
C MET A 241 -2.80 -11.46 16.10
N ALA A 242 -1.83 -12.24 16.60
CA ALA A 242 -1.85 -13.69 16.53
C ALA A 242 -2.77 -14.34 17.56
N THR A 243 -2.88 -13.75 18.75
CA THR A 243 -3.53 -14.37 19.92
C THR A 243 -4.89 -13.74 20.26
N GLU A 244 -5.79 -14.54 20.84
CA GLU A 244 -7.00 -14.02 21.49
C GLU A 244 -6.63 -13.43 22.86
N LEU A 245 -6.51 -12.10 22.96
CA LEU A 245 -6.23 -11.41 24.22
C LEU A 245 -7.30 -11.72 25.27
N GLY A 246 -6.88 -12.26 26.42
CA GLY A 246 -7.80 -12.69 27.48
C GLY A 246 -8.67 -13.90 27.12
N GLY A 247 -8.32 -14.62 26.06
CA GLY A 247 -9.05 -15.74 25.50
C GLY A 247 -8.94 -17.05 26.27
N ARG A 248 -9.39 -18.13 25.63
CA ARG A 248 -9.62 -19.46 26.23
C ARG A 248 -8.32 -20.28 26.41
N ASP A 249 -7.37 -19.81 27.22
CA ASP A 249 -6.11 -20.52 27.53
C ASP A 249 -5.36 -21.06 26.30
N GLY A 250 -5.23 -20.23 25.25
CA GLY A 250 -4.52 -20.59 24.02
C GLY A 250 -5.30 -21.44 23.00
N LYS A 251 -6.60 -21.67 23.21
CA LYS A 251 -7.49 -22.36 22.25
C LYS A 251 -8.17 -21.43 21.24
N GLY A 252 -8.03 -20.12 21.39
CA GLY A 252 -8.50 -19.12 20.43
C GLY A 252 -7.32 -18.42 19.77
N GLY A 253 -7.15 -18.62 18.47
CA GLY A 253 -6.33 -17.73 17.63
C GLY A 253 -7.15 -16.52 17.20
N MET A 254 -6.47 -15.45 16.80
CA MET A 254 -7.12 -14.27 16.20
C MET A 254 -6.98 -14.34 14.68
N VAL A 255 -5.89 -13.84 14.09
CA VAL A 255 -5.61 -14.06 12.66
C VAL A 255 -5.34 -15.54 12.36
N HIS A 256 -5.70 -16.02 11.18
CA HIS A 256 -5.43 -17.41 10.76
C HIS A 256 -3.95 -17.70 10.52
N GLY A 257 -3.17 -16.67 10.20
CA GLY A 257 -1.75 -16.82 9.97
C GLY A 257 -1.04 -15.48 9.89
N VAL A 258 0.25 -15.53 10.22
CA VAL A 258 1.18 -14.39 10.11
C VAL A 258 2.17 -14.68 8.98
N ARG A 259 2.52 -13.67 8.19
CA ARG A 259 3.53 -13.72 7.12
C ARG A 259 4.52 -12.57 7.30
N SER A 260 5.73 -12.79 6.81
CA SER A 260 6.80 -11.81 6.71
C SER A 260 7.59 -12.21 5.47
N LEU A 261 7.51 -11.39 4.42
CA LEU A 261 8.15 -11.64 3.14
C LEU A 261 9.57 -11.05 3.10
N GLY A 262 9.89 -10.08 3.94
CA GLY A 262 11.15 -9.34 3.94
C GLY A 262 11.24 -8.26 2.85
N SER A 263 10.10 -7.82 2.31
CA SER A 263 9.98 -6.75 1.31
C SER A 263 8.61 -6.08 1.46
N ALA A 264 8.60 -4.82 1.90
CA ALA A 264 7.38 -4.04 2.10
C ALA A 264 6.64 -3.81 0.77
N THR A 265 7.39 -3.66 -0.33
CA THR A 265 6.87 -3.51 -1.69
C THR A 265 6.07 -4.76 -2.09
N LEU A 266 6.63 -5.96 -1.88
CA LEU A 266 5.94 -7.21 -2.19
C LEU A 266 4.77 -7.47 -1.24
N ASP A 267 4.88 -7.11 0.03
CA ASP A 267 3.77 -7.22 0.96
C ASP A 267 2.55 -6.41 0.51
N LEU A 268 2.76 -5.17 0.06
CA LEU A 268 1.69 -4.33 -0.50
C LEU A 268 1.13 -4.92 -1.80
N ALA A 269 1.97 -5.46 -2.69
CA ALA A 269 1.53 -6.14 -3.91
C ALA A 269 0.66 -7.37 -3.59
N TYR A 270 1.05 -8.14 -2.57
CA TYR A 270 0.34 -9.33 -2.11
C TYR A 270 -0.95 -8.97 -1.35
N CYS A 271 -1.00 -7.82 -0.69
CA CYS A 271 -2.24 -7.26 -0.15
C CYS A 271 -3.18 -6.83 -1.29
N ALA A 272 -2.66 -6.15 -2.32
CA ALA A 272 -3.43 -5.72 -3.49
C ALA A 272 -4.00 -6.90 -4.29
N MET A 273 -3.26 -7.99 -4.42
CA MET A 273 -3.74 -9.21 -5.09
C MET A 273 -4.77 -10.00 -4.26
N GLY A 274 -4.91 -9.69 -2.96
CA GLY A 274 -5.79 -10.38 -2.02
C GLY A 274 -5.19 -11.64 -1.38
N ALA A 275 -3.85 -11.82 -1.44
CA ALA A 275 -3.16 -12.93 -0.78
C ALA A 275 -2.99 -12.71 0.73
N PHE A 276 -2.87 -11.44 1.15
CA PHE A 276 -2.98 -11.01 2.53
C PHE A 276 -4.26 -10.22 2.73
N ASP A 277 -4.86 -10.28 3.92
CA ASP A 277 -6.00 -9.44 4.26
C ASP A 277 -5.55 -8.10 4.85
N ILE A 278 -4.48 -8.14 5.64
CA ILE A 278 -3.96 -7.02 6.43
C ILE A 278 -2.44 -7.02 6.29
N TRP A 279 -1.84 -5.88 5.97
CA TRP A 279 -0.41 -5.63 6.16
C TRP A 279 -0.23 -4.43 7.09
N TRP A 280 0.60 -4.58 8.11
CA TRP A 280 0.88 -3.52 9.08
C TRP A 280 2.38 -3.40 9.29
N GLU A 281 2.91 -2.22 9.00
CA GLU A 281 4.32 -1.95 9.16
C GLU A 281 4.59 -0.49 9.49
N ALA A 282 5.71 -0.26 10.15
CA ALA A 282 6.30 1.05 10.27
C ALA A 282 7.81 1.01 10.11
N GLY A 283 8.35 2.17 9.76
CA GLY A 283 9.75 2.35 9.43
C GLY A 283 10.05 2.34 7.95
N CYS A 284 9.09 2.00 7.08
CA CYS A 284 9.26 2.08 5.63
C CYS A 284 9.46 3.54 5.17
N TRP A 285 10.29 3.73 4.16
CA TRP A 285 10.44 4.97 3.41
C TRP A 285 9.47 5.02 2.22
N GLU A 286 9.42 6.16 1.55
CA GLU A 286 8.56 6.39 0.39
C GLU A 286 8.83 5.43 -0.78
N TRP A 287 10.08 5.05 -1.03
CA TRP A 287 10.44 4.12 -2.11
C TRP A 287 9.95 2.69 -1.86
N ASP A 288 9.93 2.25 -0.59
CA ASP A 288 9.41 0.95 -0.16
C ASP A 288 7.89 0.79 -0.40
N VAL A 289 7.13 1.90 -0.44
CA VAL A 289 5.65 1.84 -0.39
C VAL A 289 4.95 2.52 -1.55
N ALA A 290 5.55 3.50 -2.22
CA ALA A 290 4.84 4.34 -3.20
C ALA A 290 4.23 3.51 -4.34
N ALA A 291 4.98 2.56 -4.91
CA ALA A 291 4.48 1.71 -6.00
C ALA A 291 3.37 0.77 -5.50
N GLY A 292 3.57 0.17 -4.31
CA GLY A 292 2.61 -0.71 -3.67
C GLY A 292 1.30 0.00 -3.27
N ILE A 293 1.37 1.25 -2.82
CA ILE A 293 0.20 2.09 -2.52
C ILE A 293 -0.63 2.34 -3.78
N CYS A 294 0.02 2.71 -4.90
CA CYS A 294 -0.67 2.88 -6.18
C CYS A 294 -1.39 1.60 -6.59
N LEU A 295 -0.70 0.46 -6.54
CA LEU A 295 -1.26 -0.86 -6.83
C LEU A 295 -2.45 -1.21 -5.95
N LEU A 296 -2.33 -1.03 -4.63
CA LEU A 296 -3.39 -1.34 -3.68
C LEU A 296 -4.63 -0.46 -3.91
N ASN A 297 -4.43 0.84 -4.11
CA ASN A 297 -5.53 1.76 -4.39
C ASN A 297 -6.27 1.38 -5.67
N GLU A 298 -5.54 1.07 -6.74
CA GLU A 298 -6.11 0.67 -8.04
C GLU A 298 -6.76 -0.73 -8.02
N ALA A 299 -6.34 -1.60 -7.08
CA ALA A 299 -7.02 -2.86 -6.83
C ALA A 299 -8.32 -2.69 -6.00
N GLY A 300 -8.55 -1.51 -5.39
CA GLY A 300 -9.70 -1.23 -4.53
C GLY A 300 -9.44 -1.46 -3.04
N GLY A 301 -8.18 -1.51 -2.63
CA GLY A 301 -7.75 -1.63 -1.24
C GLY A 301 -7.90 -0.34 -0.42
N LEU A 302 -7.40 -0.39 0.82
CA LEU A 302 -7.31 0.74 1.73
C LEU A 302 -5.87 0.83 2.25
N VAL A 303 -5.27 2.02 2.26
CA VAL A 303 -4.04 2.28 3.01
C VAL A 303 -4.22 3.49 3.93
N THR A 304 -3.78 3.36 5.18
CA THR A 304 -3.89 4.37 6.22
C THR A 304 -2.67 4.30 7.15
N THR A 305 -2.69 5.04 8.25
CA THR A 305 -1.62 5.03 9.26
C THR A 305 -1.64 3.76 10.11
N ALA A 306 -0.45 3.24 10.42
CA ALA A 306 -0.25 2.12 11.33
C ALA A 306 -0.75 2.41 12.75
N ASN A 307 -0.67 3.66 13.19
CA ASN A 307 -0.95 4.02 14.57
C ASN A 307 -2.42 4.37 14.78
N PRO A 308 -3.02 3.96 15.91
CA PRO A 308 -4.30 4.49 16.31
C PRO A 308 -4.23 6.00 16.55
N PRO A 309 -5.32 6.73 16.31
CA PRO A 309 -5.45 8.13 16.70
C PRO A 309 -5.33 8.27 18.23
N PRO A 310 -4.81 9.39 18.73
CA PRO A 310 -4.79 9.68 20.17
C PRO A 310 -6.21 9.97 20.65
N THR A 311 -6.88 8.98 21.25
CA THR A 311 -8.24 9.13 21.81
C THR A 311 -8.38 8.45 23.16
N SER A 312 -9.29 8.93 24.00
CA SER A 312 -9.69 8.29 25.26
C SER A 312 -10.62 7.08 25.07
N SER A 313 -11.16 6.89 23.86
CA SER A 313 -12.05 5.78 23.52
C SER A 313 -11.28 4.63 22.87
N SER A 314 -11.40 3.43 23.43
CA SER A 314 -10.83 2.21 22.87
C SER A 314 -11.61 1.64 21.69
N THR A 315 -12.75 2.23 21.32
CA THR A 315 -13.61 1.68 20.27
C THR A 315 -13.31 2.23 18.88
N TYR A 316 -12.75 3.43 18.76
CA TYR A 316 -12.50 4.12 17.47
C TYR A 316 -13.71 4.22 16.53
N ALA A 317 -14.94 3.94 17.00
CA ALA A 317 -16.11 3.76 16.13
C ALA A 317 -16.36 4.98 15.24
N ASP A 318 -16.24 6.18 15.82
CA ASP A 318 -16.50 7.45 15.15
C ASP A 318 -15.24 8.15 14.62
N VAL A 319 -14.07 7.49 14.68
CA VAL A 319 -12.84 8.11 14.18
C VAL A 319 -12.78 7.96 12.67
N ALA A 320 -12.58 9.09 11.97
CA ALA A 320 -12.26 9.08 10.56
C ALA A 320 -10.97 8.30 10.28
N ILE A 321 -10.93 7.56 9.17
CA ILE A 321 -9.72 6.86 8.70
C ILE A 321 -9.01 7.79 7.72
N PRO A 322 -7.87 8.40 8.09
CA PRO A 322 -7.14 9.26 7.18
C PRO A 322 -6.49 8.42 6.08
N GLU A 323 -6.23 9.02 4.92
CA GLU A 323 -5.33 8.43 3.94
C GLU A 323 -3.91 8.33 4.52
N ALA A 324 -3.13 7.35 4.05
CA ALA A 324 -1.75 7.24 4.47
C ALA A 324 -0.94 8.47 4.01
N HIS A 325 -0.16 9.03 4.92
CA HIS A 325 0.78 10.09 4.59
C HIS A 325 2.08 9.46 4.08
N LEU A 326 2.38 9.61 2.79
CA LEU A 326 3.64 9.17 2.22
C LEU A 326 4.80 9.92 2.89
N GLY A 327 5.85 9.19 3.27
CA GLY A 327 6.94 9.71 4.11
C GLY A 327 6.66 9.68 5.61
N GLY A 328 5.41 9.41 6.02
CA GLY A 328 4.95 9.25 7.42
C GLY A 328 5.50 8.02 8.13
N ARG A 329 6.03 7.05 7.37
CA ARG A 329 6.67 5.82 7.88
C ARG A 329 5.77 4.92 8.73
N LEU A 330 4.45 5.11 8.69
CA LEU A 330 3.45 4.40 9.47
C LEU A 330 2.36 3.96 8.51
N TYR A 331 2.27 2.66 8.20
CA TYR A 331 1.39 2.15 7.16
C TYR A 331 0.58 0.93 7.62
N LEU A 332 -0.72 0.98 7.32
CA LEU A 332 -1.66 -0.12 7.49
C LEU A 332 -2.44 -0.26 6.19
N ALA A 333 -2.29 -1.40 5.53
CA ALA A 333 -3.00 -1.76 4.32
C ALA A 333 -4.04 -2.85 4.57
N ILE A 334 -5.23 -2.67 4.02
CA ILE A 334 -6.29 -3.67 3.96
C ILE A 334 -6.56 -4.00 2.49
N ARG A 335 -6.67 -5.29 2.18
CA ARG A 335 -6.91 -5.76 0.82
C ARG A 335 -8.20 -5.21 0.20
N PRO A 336 -8.38 -5.30 -1.13
CA PRO A 336 -9.65 -5.02 -1.77
C PRO A 336 -10.80 -5.87 -1.19
N ALA A 337 -11.97 -5.25 -1.01
CA ALA A 337 -13.14 -5.91 -0.44
C ALA A 337 -14.43 -5.58 -1.22
N GLY A 338 -15.29 -6.59 -1.37
CA GLY A 338 -16.66 -6.41 -1.89
C GLY A 338 -17.68 -6.11 -0.78
N PRO A 339 -18.93 -5.81 -1.14
CA PRO A 339 -20.00 -5.58 -0.17
C PRO A 339 -20.37 -6.87 0.57
N SER A 340 -20.88 -6.73 1.79
CA SER A 340 -21.46 -7.81 2.58
C SER A 340 -22.89 -7.44 3.02
N THR A 341 -23.67 -8.46 3.37
CA THR A 341 -24.96 -8.29 4.06
C THR A 341 -24.83 -8.98 5.40
N ASP A 342 -25.22 -8.33 6.48
CA ASP A 342 -25.49 -9.09 7.69
C ASP A 342 -26.77 -9.92 7.51
N GLY A 343 -26.94 -10.96 8.31
CA GLY A 343 -28.14 -11.82 8.27
C GLY A 343 -29.43 -11.09 8.65
N GLU A 344 -29.35 -9.81 9.02
CA GLU A 344 -30.46 -8.94 9.43
C GLU A 344 -30.89 -7.98 8.30
N GLY A 345 -30.13 -7.92 7.20
CA GLY A 345 -30.47 -7.20 5.98
C GLY A 345 -29.75 -5.86 5.79
N GLU A 346 -28.90 -5.44 6.74
CA GLU A 346 -28.06 -4.26 6.60
C GLU A 346 -26.89 -4.54 5.65
N ARG A 347 -26.66 -3.61 4.72
CA ARG A 347 -25.60 -3.72 3.71
C ARG A 347 -24.37 -2.96 4.15
N GLU A 348 -23.26 -3.67 4.31
CA GLU A 348 -21.94 -3.09 4.48
C GLU A 348 -21.25 -2.99 3.11
N SER A 349 -20.81 -1.80 2.73
CA SER A 349 -19.95 -1.63 1.54
C SER A 349 -18.56 -2.19 1.79
N GLY A 350 -17.82 -2.52 0.72
CA GLY A 350 -16.43 -2.99 0.85
C GLY A 350 -15.53 -2.03 1.63
N ARG A 351 -15.70 -0.71 1.39
CA ARG A 351 -14.96 0.34 2.11
C ARG A 351 -15.29 0.35 3.61
N GLN A 352 -16.57 0.25 3.98
CA GLN A 352 -16.97 0.15 5.39
C GLN A 352 -16.39 -1.10 6.06
N GLY A 353 -16.34 -2.23 5.35
CA GLY A 353 -15.69 -3.46 5.85
C GLY A 353 -14.20 -3.28 6.09
N GLN A 354 -13.46 -2.63 5.16
CA GLN A 354 -12.03 -2.32 5.33
C GLN A 354 -11.80 -1.38 6.52
N GLU A 355 -12.59 -0.32 6.61
CA GLU A 355 -12.55 0.65 7.70
C GLU A 355 -12.81 0.02 9.08
N ARG A 356 -13.77 -0.91 9.15
CA ARG A 356 -13.98 -1.71 10.36
C ARG A 356 -12.73 -2.50 10.72
N VAL A 357 -12.10 -3.19 9.76
CA VAL A 357 -10.87 -3.94 10.01
C VAL A 357 -9.74 -3.03 10.50
N VAL A 358 -9.56 -1.84 9.94
CA VAL A 358 -8.58 -0.84 10.43
C VAL A 358 -8.75 -0.59 11.92
N ARG A 359 -9.98 -0.30 12.37
CA ARG A 359 -10.27 -0.03 13.78
C ARG A 359 -9.98 -1.23 14.66
N GLU A 360 -10.24 -2.44 14.18
CA GLU A 360 -9.92 -3.66 14.92
C GLU A 360 -8.41 -3.91 15.04
N VAL A 361 -7.64 -3.58 14.00
CA VAL A 361 -6.17 -3.62 14.05
C VAL A 361 -5.65 -2.58 15.05
N TRP A 362 -6.13 -1.34 14.99
CA TRP A 362 -5.77 -0.26 15.91
C TRP A 362 -6.03 -0.59 17.39
N ARG A 363 -7.03 -1.42 17.71
CA ARG A 363 -7.27 -1.90 19.09
C ARG A 363 -6.24 -2.88 19.61
N ARG A 364 -5.46 -3.50 18.71
CA ARG A 364 -4.55 -4.62 19.03
C ARG A 364 -3.09 -4.22 18.92
N VAL A 365 -2.77 -3.26 18.05
CA VAL A 365 -1.40 -2.82 17.85
C VAL A 365 -1.00 -1.73 18.85
N ARG A 366 0.29 -1.70 19.18
CA ARG A 366 0.94 -0.65 19.95
C ARG A 366 1.33 0.49 19.02
N GLY A 367 1.18 1.73 19.47
CA GLY A 367 1.65 2.90 18.72
C GLY A 367 3.17 2.91 18.57
N LEU A 368 3.65 3.08 17.34
CA LEU A 368 5.08 3.14 17.01
C LEU A 368 5.57 4.58 16.89
N GLU A 369 6.84 4.80 17.23
CA GLU A 369 7.48 6.11 17.21
C GLU A 369 8.43 6.20 16.03
N TYR A 370 7.89 6.65 14.90
CA TYR A 370 8.67 7.07 13.74
C TYR A 370 8.34 8.53 13.46
N SER A 371 9.36 9.38 13.44
CA SER A 371 9.24 10.78 13.07
C SER A 371 10.29 11.12 12.02
N ARG A 372 9.95 12.08 11.17
CA ARG A 372 10.85 12.62 10.15
C ARG A 372 10.65 14.13 10.07
N PRO A 373 11.71 14.93 9.99
CA PRO A 373 11.56 16.36 9.71
C PRO A 373 10.80 16.60 8.41
N GLY A 374 9.81 17.50 8.45
CA GLY A 374 9.03 17.91 7.28
C GLY A 374 7.79 17.07 6.97
N VAL A 375 7.38 16.17 7.87
CA VAL A 375 6.25 15.23 7.71
C VAL A 375 5.31 15.28 8.89
#